data_AF-A4SDP7-F1
#
_entry.id   AF-A4SDP7-F1
#
_cell.length_a   1.000
_cell.length_b   1.000
_cell.length_c   1.000
_cell.angle_alpha   90.00
_cell.angle_beta   90.00
_cell.angle_gamma   90.00
#
_symmetry.space_group_name_H-M   'P 1'
#
loop_
_entity.id
_entity.type
_entity.pdbx_description
1 polymer ?
#
loop_
_entity_poly.entity_id
_entity_poly.type
_entity_poly.pdbx_seq_one_letter_code
_entity_poly.pdbx_strand_id
1 'polypeptide(L)'
;MSIEETEHSTTRLYWSIGKVATEKMESLLSKMSDDTATQEDRLHAAILQEITALAKNRLSVEENETGFEKGSDVWVERTSESHFPHIRLHGGALEDDPILD
;
A
#
# COMPACT_ATOMS: atom_id res chain seq x y z
N MET A 1 22.78 1.24 21.62
CA MET A 1 21.96 0.29 20.85
C MET A 1 22.72 -0.07 19.59
N SER A 2 22.79 -1.36 19.28
CA SER A 2 23.35 -1.81 18.00
C SER A 2 22.41 -1.42 16.85
N ILE A 3 22.93 -1.42 15.62
CA ILE A 3 22.15 -1.15 14.40
C ILE A 3 20.99 -2.15 14.28
N GLU A 4 21.26 -3.44 14.54
CA GLU A 4 20.27 -4.52 14.53
C GLU A 4 19.16 -4.34 15.58
N GLU A 5 19.48 -3.90 16.80
CA GLU A 5 18.47 -3.58 17.83
C GLU A 5 17.55 -2.43 17.41
N THR A 6 18.09 -1.48 16.65
CA THR A 6 17.36 -0.30 16.17
C THR A 6 16.42 -0.67 15.02
N GLU A 7 16.87 -1.50 14.07
CA GLU A 7 16.05 -2.03 12.97
C GLU A 7 14.91 -2.93 13.48
N HIS A 8 15.19 -3.78 14.47
CA HIS A 8 14.18 -4.65 15.06
C HIS A 8 13.09 -3.85 15.78
N SER A 9 13.47 -2.82 16.54
CA SER A 9 12.52 -1.91 17.21
C SER A 9 11.65 -1.15 16.20
N THR A 10 12.26 -0.66 15.13
CA THR A 10 11.57 0.10 14.07
C THR A 10 10.56 -0.77 13.31
N THR A 11 10.94 -2.01 12.98
CA THR A 11 10.04 -2.98 12.32
C THR A 11 8.82 -3.27 13.19
N ARG A 12 9.02 -3.50 14.50
CA ARG A 12 7.91 -3.72 15.45
C ARG A 12 7.01 -2.49 15.59
N LEU A 13 7.59 -1.29 15.54
CA LEU A 13 6.84 -0.05 15.59
C LEU A 13 5.93 0.08 14.36
N TYR A 14 6.46 -0.09 13.15
CA TYR A 14 5.66 0.01 11.92
C TYR A 14 4.57 -1.06 11.84
N TRP A 15 4.88 -2.29 12.25
CA TRP A 15 3.88 -3.34 12.36
C TRP A 15 2.74 -2.96 13.33
N SER A 16 3.10 -2.42 14.49
CA SER A 16 2.12 -1.98 15.50
C SER A 16 1.27 -0.81 15.00
N ILE A 17 1.87 0.16 14.29
CA ILE A 17 1.15 1.27 13.67
C ILE A 17 0.14 0.75 12.66
N GLY A 18 0.55 -0.16 11.76
CA GLY A 18 -0.34 -0.76 10.77
C GLY A 18 -1.53 -1.46 11.42
N LYS A 19 -1.27 -2.28 12.45
CA LYS A 19 -2.31 -2.97 13.21
C LYS A 19 -3.30 -2.00 13.86
N VAL A 20 -2.80 -0.99 14.58
CA VAL A 20 -3.65 0.00 15.26
C VAL A 20 -4.46 0.82 14.24
N ALA A 21 -3.87 1.17 13.10
CA ALA A 21 -4.54 1.89 12.03
C ALA A 21 -5.71 1.07 11.44
N THR A 22 -5.51 -0.23 11.20
CA THR A 22 -6.57 -1.12 10.70
C THR A 22 -7.68 -1.33 11.73
N GLU A 23 -7.34 -1.52 13.01
CA GLU A 23 -8.34 -1.64 14.10
C GLU A 23 -9.16 -0.35 14.25
N LYS A 24 -8.50 0.82 14.13
CA LYS A 24 -9.18 2.12 14.16
C LYS A 24 -10.13 2.27 12.97
N MET A 25 -9.71 1.86 11.77
CA MET A 25 -10.54 1.89 10.57
C MET A 25 -11.79 1.03 10.76
N GLU A 26 -11.65 -0.20 11.24
CA GLU A 26 -12.77 -1.11 11.53
C GLU A 26 -13.74 -0.50 12.56
N SER A 27 -13.21 0.12 13.62
CA SER A 27 -14.03 0.83 14.61
C SER A 27 -14.85 1.97 13.99
N LEU A 28 -14.26 2.76 13.08
CA LEU A 28 -14.98 3.85 12.39
C LEU A 28 -16.05 3.31 11.45
N LEU A 29 -15.74 2.23 10.71
CA LEU A 29 -16.70 1.56 9.84
C LEU A 29 -17.88 0.97 10.63
N SER A 30 -17.62 0.43 11.82
CA SER A 30 -18.68 -0.02 12.74
C SER A 30 -19.61 1.14 13.14
N LYS A 31 -19.06 2.29 13.55
CA LYS A 31 -19.88 3.48 13.86
C LYS A 31 -20.72 3.93 12.67
N MET A 32 -20.18 3.82 11.46
CA MET A 32 -20.91 4.16 10.23
C MET A 32 -22.06 3.20 9.99
N SER A 33 -21.87 1.91 10.27
CA SER A 33 -22.94 0.89 10.20
C SER A 33 -24.04 1.14 11.23
N ASP A 34 -23.69 1.66 12.41
CA ASP A 34 -24.64 1.99 13.47
C ASP A 34 -25.32 3.36 13.28
N ASP A 35 -25.03 4.07 12.18
CA ASP A 35 -25.49 5.44 11.87
C ASP A 35 -25.20 6.48 12.97
N THR A 36 -24.10 6.26 13.71
CA THR A 36 -23.63 7.18 14.77
C THR A 36 -22.36 7.95 14.37
N ALA A 37 -21.87 7.72 13.16
CA ALA A 37 -20.64 8.34 12.66
C ALA A 37 -20.82 9.82 12.29
N THR A 38 -19.92 10.65 12.80
CA THR A 38 -19.79 12.05 12.40
C THR A 38 -19.15 12.19 11.01
N GLN A 39 -19.16 13.41 10.45
CA GLN A 39 -18.43 13.70 9.21
C GLN A 39 -16.92 13.44 9.37
N GLU A 40 -16.34 13.75 10.53
CA GLU A 40 -14.93 13.52 10.82
C GLU A 40 -14.60 12.02 10.88
N ASP A 41 -15.47 11.20 11.49
CA ASP A 41 -15.30 9.74 11.50
C ASP A 41 -15.22 9.17 10.07
N ARG A 42 -16.06 9.68 9.15
CA ARG A 42 -16.07 9.27 7.73
C ARG A 42 -14.81 9.69 6.98
N LEU A 43 -14.33 10.91 7.21
CA LEU A 43 -13.08 11.39 6.60
C LEU A 43 -11.87 10.59 7.10
N HIS A 44 -11.79 10.32 8.40
CA HIS A 44 -10.73 9.49 8.96
C HIS A 44 -10.76 8.06 8.42
N ALA A 45 -11.95 7.47 8.26
CA ALA A 45 -12.09 6.15 7.66
C ALA A 45 -11.58 6.13 6.21
N ALA A 46 -11.91 7.14 5.42
CA ALA A 46 -11.45 7.26 4.03
C ALA A 46 -9.92 7.35 3.92
N ILE A 47 -9.27 8.17 4.76
CA ILE A 47 -7.81 8.29 4.77
C ILE A 47 -7.15 6.96 5.18
N LEU A 48 -7.70 6.26 6.19
CA LEU A 48 -7.16 4.96 6.61
C LEU A 48 -7.32 3.89 5.52
N GLN A 49 -8.41 3.93 4.75
CA GLN A 49 -8.62 3.06 3.59
C GLN A 49 -7.58 3.34 2.49
N GLU A 50 -7.32 4.62 2.19
CA GLU A 50 -6.31 5.02 1.21
C GLU A 50 -4.91 4.55 1.61
N ILE A 51 -4.50 4.80 2.87
CA ILE A 51 -3.21 4.34 3.40
C ILE A 51 -3.10 2.81 3.31
N THR A 52 -4.17 2.08 3.65
CA THR A 52 -4.20 0.62 3.56
C THR A 52 -4.06 0.14 2.12
N ALA A 53 -4.72 0.80 1.16
CA ALA A 53 -4.60 0.48 -0.26
C ALA A 53 -3.18 0.71 -0.78
N LEU A 54 -2.56 1.84 -0.43
CA LEU A 54 -1.18 2.15 -0.80
C LEU A 54 -0.19 1.14 -0.22
N ALA A 55 -0.37 0.73 1.03
CA ALA A 55 0.47 -0.28 1.68
C ALA A 55 0.33 -1.67 1.00
N LYS A 56 -0.91 -2.08 0.67
CA LYS A 56 -1.15 -3.32 -0.08
C LYS A 56 -0.50 -3.30 -1.45
N ASN A 57 -0.63 -2.18 -2.18
CA ASN A 57 0.01 -2.02 -3.47
C ASN A 57 1.53 -2.19 -3.35
N ARG A 58 2.16 -1.52 -2.38
CA ARG A 58 3.60 -1.65 -2.11
C ARG A 58 4.03 -3.10 -1.87
N LEU A 59 3.27 -3.86 -1.06
CA LEU A 59 3.58 -5.27 -0.82
C LEU A 59 3.43 -6.12 -2.09
N SER A 60 2.36 -5.91 -2.87
CA SER A 60 2.19 -6.61 -4.14
C SER A 60 3.31 -6.29 -5.14
N VAL A 61 3.80 -5.05 -5.16
CA VAL A 61 4.99 -4.65 -5.94
C VAL A 61 6.21 -5.47 -5.53
N GLU A 62 6.54 -5.49 -4.24
CA GLU A 62 7.70 -6.21 -3.70
C GLU A 62 7.62 -7.73 -3.96
N GLU A 63 6.44 -8.32 -3.79
CA GLU A 63 6.19 -9.75 -4.08
C GLU A 63 6.40 -10.06 -5.56
N ASN A 64 5.94 -9.18 -6.45
CA ASN A 64 6.07 -9.34 -7.88
C ASN A 64 7.53 -9.20 -8.35
N GLU A 65 8.29 -8.21 -7.85
CA GLU A 65 9.74 -8.08 -8.11
C GLU A 65 10.50 -9.32 -7.66
N THR A 66 10.23 -9.76 -6.43
CA THR A 66 10.85 -10.96 -5.86
C THR A 66 10.51 -12.21 -6.68
N GLY A 67 9.28 -12.32 -7.19
CA GLY A 67 8.84 -13.38 -8.08
C GLY A 67 9.59 -13.39 -9.41
N PHE A 68 9.79 -12.20 -10.00
CA PHE A 68 10.53 -12.02 -11.26
C PHE A 68 11.98 -12.50 -11.11
N GLU A 69 12.66 -12.08 -10.05
CA GLU A 69 14.05 -12.48 -9.75
C GLU A 69 14.20 -14.00 -9.61
N LYS A 70 13.15 -14.67 -9.16
CA LYS A 70 13.09 -16.13 -8.98
C LYS A 70 12.62 -16.88 -10.23
N GLY A 71 12.39 -16.19 -11.34
CA GLY A 71 11.92 -16.78 -12.60
C GLY A 71 10.47 -17.26 -12.55
N SER A 72 9.67 -16.74 -11.63
CA SER A 72 8.22 -17.01 -11.57
C SER A 72 7.47 -16.11 -12.56
N ASP A 73 6.29 -16.55 -13.00
CA ASP A 73 5.38 -15.70 -13.76
C ASP A 73 4.94 -14.52 -12.92
N VAL A 74 5.13 -13.31 -13.44
CA VAL A 74 4.82 -12.06 -12.75
C VAL A 74 3.65 -11.34 -13.38
N TRP A 75 2.87 -10.69 -12.54
CA TRP A 75 1.83 -9.79 -13.02
C TRP A 75 2.49 -8.53 -13.55
N VAL A 76 2.46 -8.37 -14.87
CA VAL A 76 2.91 -7.15 -15.55
C VAL A 76 1.70 -6.46 -16.12
N GLU A 77 1.44 -5.24 -15.64
CA GLU A 77 0.50 -4.34 -16.30
C GLU A 77 1.18 -3.77 -17.55
N ARG A 78 1.17 -4.55 -18.65
CA ARG A 78 1.71 -4.10 -19.93
C ARG A 78 0.77 -3.07 -20.54
N THR A 79 1.20 -1.81 -20.58
CA THR A 79 0.59 -0.79 -21.45
C THR A 79 1.09 -0.86 -22.90
N SER A 80 2.25 -1.49 -23.17
CA SER A 80 2.70 -1.92 -24.52
C SER A 80 3.90 -2.89 -24.46
N GLU A 81 4.23 -3.59 -25.56
CA GLU A 81 5.40 -4.49 -25.67
C GLU A 81 6.77 -3.78 -25.59
N SER A 82 6.80 -2.45 -25.72
CA SER A 82 8.03 -1.64 -25.74
C SER A 82 8.37 -0.97 -24.40
N HIS A 83 7.51 -1.07 -23.38
CA HIS A 83 7.74 -0.44 -22.08
C HIS A 83 8.55 -1.35 -21.14
N PHE A 84 9.61 -0.79 -20.55
CA PHE A 84 10.30 -1.42 -19.44
C PHE A 84 9.37 -1.49 -18.22
N PRO A 85 9.36 -2.61 -17.46
CA PRO A 85 8.43 -2.80 -16.37
C PRO A 85 8.78 -1.87 -15.20
N HIS A 86 8.05 -0.77 -15.06
CA HIS A 86 8.04 0.06 -13.87
C HIS A 86 6.81 -0.29 -13.02
N ILE A 87 7.02 -0.50 -11.73
CA ILE A 87 5.93 -0.93 -10.86
C ILE A 87 5.24 0.29 -10.25
N ARG A 88 3.94 0.41 -10.55
CA ARG A 88 3.11 1.58 -10.22
C ARG A 88 2.75 1.60 -8.74
N LEU A 89 3.00 2.74 -8.09
CA LEU A 89 2.73 2.97 -6.67
C LEU A 89 1.32 3.50 -6.36
N HIS A 90 0.56 3.86 -7.38
CA HIS A 90 -0.84 4.29 -7.29
C HIS A 90 -1.63 3.43 -8.27
N GLY A 91 -2.81 2.95 -7.89
CA GLY A 91 -3.63 2.06 -8.73
C GLY A 91 -4.25 2.77 -9.94
N GLY A 92 -3.43 3.35 -10.82
CA GLY A 92 -3.78 4.06 -12.05
C GLY A 92 -2.55 4.22 -12.95
N ALA A 93 -2.76 4.21 -14.27
CA ALA A 93 -1.76 3.84 -15.26
C ALA A 93 -0.60 4.83 -15.54
N LEU A 94 0.50 4.26 -16.04
CA LEU A 94 1.73 4.86 -16.61
C LEU A 94 1.48 5.78 -17.84
N GLU A 95 0.31 6.42 -17.96
CA GLU A 95 -0.01 7.28 -19.12
C GLU A 95 0.55 8.72 -19.00
N ASP A 96 1.23 9.06 -17.91
CA ASP A 96 1.83 10.39 -17.68
C ASP A 96 3.37 10.43 -17.83
N ASP A 97 4.03 9.34 -18.27
CA ASP A 97 5.47 9.41 -18.52
C ASP A 97 5.75 10.07 -19.89
N PRO A 98 6.48 11.20 -19.92
CA PRO A 98 6.80 11.89 -21.16
C PRO A 98 7.73 11.04 -22.01
N ILE A 99 7.40 10.91 -23.29
CA ILE A 99 8.28 10.36 -24.32
C ILE A 99 9.49 11.30 -24.41
N LEU A 100 10.67 10.84 -23.97
CA LEU A 100 11.94 11.51 -24.27
C LEU A 100 12.42 11.01 -25.63
N ASP A 101 12.66 11.96 -26.53
CA ASP A 101 13.18 11.80 -27.92
C ASP A 101 14.41 10.88 -28.02
#